data_AF-A0A524JZB0-F1
#
_entry.id   AF-A0A524JZB0-F1
#
_cell.length_a   1.000
_cell.length_b   1.000
_cell.length_c   1.000
_cell.angle_alpha   90.00
_cell.angle_beta   90.00
_cell.angle_gamma   90.00
#
_symmetry.space_group_name_H-M   'P 1'
#
loop_
_entity.id
_entity.type
_entity.pdbx_description
1 polymer ?
#
loop_
_entity_poly.entity_id
_entity_poly.type
_entity_poly.pdbx_seq_one_letter_code
_entity_poly.pdbx_strand_id
1 'polypeptide(L)'
;MFKKPSSRLMVLLVVVAALSQLSCQRIFSTSLAPFLARDGYSIPSDLSVEDAAYLLALDPSNTELAAALVIPLYNAADAATGTAAYDEAAGLLADAVIQASGIEPAIMSAVATIPLDGTATQEDLETVMAIFASVDLNANEIAALTLLESNPPSDITAEQSYAIAVVLLLEIANNIPGLDLSDPQSLFDNQAAISADPLYSMVTTFVTLGSSLGSTSTIGGLLADAIDAIDNPTP
;
A
#
# COMPACT_ATOMS: atom_id res chain seq x y z
N MET A 1 -14.62 23.23 -27.27
CA MET A 1 -13.43 22.37 -27.46
C MET A 1 -12.80 22.21 -26.08
N PHE A 2 -13.23 21.20 -25.31
CA PHE A 2 -12.68 20.96 -23.97
C PHE A 2 -11.35 20.23 -24.15
N LYS A 3 -10.25 20.83 -23.68
CA LYS A 3 -8.94 20.17 -23.60
C LYS A 3 -9.09 19.00 -22.62
N LYS A 4 -8.88 17.77 -23.09
CA LYS A 4 -8.70 16.59 -22.22
C LYS A 4 -7.61 16.95 -21.19
N PRO A 5 -7.87 16.91 -19.86
CA PRO A 5 -6.82 17.11 -18.89
C PRO A 5 -5.75 16.03 -19.14
N SER A 6 -4.48 16.45 -19.21
CA SER A 6 -3.36 15.54 -19.39
C SER A 6 -3.31 14.57 -18.20
N SER A 7 -3.24 13.26 -18.47
CA SER A 7 -3.17 12.16 -17.49
C SER A 7 -2.20 12.42 -16.32
N ARG A 8 -1.15 13.21 -16.55
CA ARG A 8 -0.15 13.62 -15.56
C ARG A 8 -0.70 14.49 -14.41
N LEU A 9 -1.79 15.21 -14.64
CA LEU A 9 -2.42 16.11 -13.64
C LEU A 9 -3.34 15.34 -12.69
N MET A 10 -3.77 14.13 -13.06
CA MET A 10 -4.67 13.31 -12.27
C MET A 10 -3.92 12.62 -11.12
N VAL A 11 -2.70 12.14 -11.36
CA VAL A 11 -1.78 11.53 -10.36
C VAL A 11 -1.32 12.53 -9.28
N LEU A 12 -1.25 13.82 -9.62
CA LEU A 12 -0.88 14.88 -8.67
C LEU A 12 -2.03 15.22 -7.70
N LEU A 13 -3.28 15.12 -8.16
CA LEU A 13 -4.46 15.50 -7.38
C LEU A 13 -4.80 14.48 -6.28
N VAL A 14 -4.41 13.22 -6.50
CA VAL A 14 -4.51 12.07 -5.58
C VAL A 14 -3.83 12.34 -4.24
N VAL A 15 -2.64 12.92 -4.33
CA VAL A 15 -1.69 13.06 -3.24
C VAL A 15 -2.05 14.26 -2.36
N VAL A 16 -2.65 15.30 -2.93
CA VAL A 16 -2.96 16.56 -2.23
C VAL A 16 -4.27 16.49 -1.42
N ALA A 17 -5.27 15.74 -1.86
CA ALA A 17 -6.58 15.68 -1.18
C ALA A 17 -6.54 14.92 0.16
N ALA A 18 -5.66 13.92 0.29
CA ALA A 18 -5.56 13.08 1.48
C ALA A 18 -4.94 13.79 2.71
N LEU A 19 -4.23 14.91 2.53
CA LEU A 19 -3.45 15.54 3.59
C LEU A 19 -4.11 16.70 4.34
N SER A 20 -5.35 17.06 4.02
CA SER A 20 -6.02 18.15 4.74
C SER A 20 -6.44 17.80 6.18
N GLN A 21 -6.31 16.54 6.63
CA GLN A 21 -6.84 16.10 7.93
C GLN A 21 -5.82 15.64 9.00
N LEU A 22 -4.54 15.44 8.69
CA LEU A 22 -3.60 14.74 9.60
C LEU A 22 -2.43 15.57 10.16
N SER A 23 -2.38 16.86 9.85
CA SER A 23 -1.16 17.66 10.03
C SER A 23 -1.25 18.61 11.23
N CYS A 24 -0.75 18.23 12.42
CA CYS A 24 -0.18 19.18 13.41
C CYS A 24 0.53 18.53 14.64
N GLN A 25 0.34 17.25 14.99
CA GLN A 25 0.90 16.71 16.26
C GLN A 25 2.14 15.81 16.16
N ARG A 26 2.61 15.40 14.96
CA ARG A 26 3.71 14.41 14.83
C ARG A 26 5.14 14.96 14.68
N ILE A 27 5.37 16.28 14.70
CA ILE A 27 6.68 16.86 14.35
C ILE A 27 7.71 16.85 15.51
N PHE A 28 7.33 16.63 16.77
CA PHE A 28 8.25 16.78 17.92
C PHE A 28 8.75 15.47 18.58
N SER A 29 8.35 14.27 18.14
CA SER A 29 8.74 13.00 18.78
C SER A 29 9.84 12.20 18.07
N THR A 30 10.27 12.58 16.88
CA THR A 30 11.12 11.76 15.97
C THR A 30 12.63 12.04 16.04
N SER A 31 13.18 12.39 17.20
CA SER A 31 14.64 12.61 17.32
C SER A 31 15.22 11.93 18.56
N LEU A 32 15.53 10.62 18.45
CA LEU A 32 16.66 9.89 19.08
C LEU A 32 16.38 8.39 19.33
N ALA A 33 15.13 7.91 19.22
CA ALA A 33 14.78 6.51 19.47
C ALA A 33 15.39 5.45 18.51
N PRO A 34 15.58 5.70 17.20
CA PRO A 34 15.97 4.65 16.25
C PRO A 34 17.39 4.08 16.50
N PHE A 35 18.27 4.82 17.16
CA PHE A 35 19.67 4.41 17.37
C PHE A 35 19.88 3.46 18.56
N LEU A 36 18.84 3.17 19.35
CA LEU A 36 18.88 2.22 20.47
C LEU A 36 18.10 0.92 20.19
N ALA A 37 17.52 0.75 18.99
CA ALA A 37 16.89 -0.49 18.54
C ALA A 37 17.94 -1.55 18.17
N ARG A 38 18.54 -2.04 19.25
CA ARG A 38 19.13 -3.36 19.52
C ARG A 38 18.74 -4.47 18.53
N ASP A 39 19.77 -5.17 18.05
CA ASP A 39 19.78 -6.48 17.38
C ASP A 39 18.44 -7.24 17.34
N GLY A 40 17.91 -7.41 16.14
CA GLY A 40 16.80 -8.30 15.72
C GLY A 40 15.93 -8.89 16.83
N TYR A 41 14.78 -8.28 17.08
CA TYR A 41 13.76 -8.86 17.95
C TYR A 41 13.30 -10.19 17.34
N SER A 42 13.69 -11.32 17.95
CA SER A 42 13.08 -12.60 17.65
C SER A 42 11.68 -12.61 18.28
N ILE A 43 10.66 -12.22 17.51
CA ILE A 43 9.28 -12.30 17.96
C ILE A 43 8.88 -13.78 18.00
N PRO A 44 8.33 -14.28 19.13
CA PRO A 44 7.81 -15.64 19.20
C PRO A 44 6.72 -15.87 18.15
N SER A 45 6.73 -17.03 17.50
CA SER A 45 5.72 -17.38 16.49
C SER A 45 4.31 -17.59 17.07
N ASP A 46 4.22 -17.73 18.40
CA ASP A 46 3.00 -17.90 19.20
C ASP A 46 2.61 -16.63 19.97
N LEU A 47 3.07 -15.46 19.52
CA LEU A 47 2.64 -14.17 20.04
C LEU A 47 1.11 -14.05 19.99
N SER A 48 0.50 -13.58 21.09
CA SER A 48 -0.95 -13.37 21.13
C SER A 48 -1.36 -12.25 20.16
N VAL A 49 -2.60 -12.31 19.67
CA VAL A 49 -3.13 -11.29 18.76
C VAL A 49 -3.17 -9.93 19.45
N GLU A 50 -3.50 -9.90 20.74
CA GLU A 50 -3.52 -8.69 21.56
C GLU A 50 -2.13 -8.07 21.75
N ASP A 51 -1.10 -8.89 21.97
CA ASP A 51 0.28 -8.40 22.07
C ASP A 51 0.78 -7.90 20.71
N ALA A 52 0.43 -8.58 19.62
CA ALA A 52 0.75 -8.13 18.27
C ALA A 52 0.08 -6.78 17.95
N ALA A 53 -1.20 -6.61 18.32
CA ALA A 53 -1.91 -5.33 18.20
C ALA A 53 -1.22 -4.21 19.00
N TYR A 54 -0.82 -4.52 20.24
CA TYR A 54 -0.09 -3.57 21.08
C TYR A 54 1.25 -3.14 20.45
N LEU A 55 2.00 -4.09 19.87
CA LEU A 55 3.28 -3.82 19.23
C LEU A 55 3.13 -3.00 17.95
N LEU A 56 2.14 -3.29 17.10
CA LEU A 56 1.82 -2.47 15.91
C LEU A 56 1.47 -1.04 16.31
N ALA A 57 0.65 -0.87 17.35
CA ALA A 57 0.23 0.46 17.81
C ALA A 57 1.36 1.28 18.46
N LEU A 58 2.41 0.63 18.97
CA LEU A 58 3.49 1.29 19.71
C LEU A 58 4.34 2.21 18.81
N ASP A 59 4.66 1.75 17.60
CA ASP A 59 5.43 2.51 16.62
C ASP A 59 4.93 2.23 15.19
N PRO A 60 4.00 3.05 14.68
CA PRO A 60 3.47 2.93 13.32
C PRO A 60 4.52 3.17 12.22
N SER A 61 5.70 3.69 12.56
CA SER A 61 6.77 3.96 11.61
C SER A 61 7.81 2.84 11.53
N ASN A 62 7.71 1.84 12.39
CA ASN A 62 8.65 0.73 12.45
C ASN A 62 8.24 -0.39 11.47
N THR A 63 8.71 -0.29 10.24
CA THR A 63 8.43 -1.27 9.17
C THR A 63 9.00 -2.65 9.49
N GLU A 64 10.18 -2.73 10.14
CA GLU A 64 10.83 -3.98 10.53
C GLU A 64 10.03 -4.74 11.59
N LEU A 65 9.49 -4.03 12.59
CA LEU A 65 8.61 -4.61 13.59
C LEU A 65 7.33 -5.15 12.96
N ALA A 66 6.71 -4.37 12.07
CA ALA A 66 5.50 -4.79 11.37
C ALA A 66 5.76 -6.05 10.52
N ALA A 67 6.86 -6.09 9.77
CA ALA A 67 7.28 -7.25 8.99
C ALA A 67 7.49 -8.50 9.87
N ALA A 68 8.10 -8.33 11.04
CA ALA A 68 8.30 -9.42 12.01
C ALA A 68 6.97 -9.95 12.62
N LEU A 69 5.90 -9.14 12.61
CA LEU A 69 4.57 -9.51 13.09
C LEU A 69 3.71 -10.21 12.04
N VAL A 70 4.06 -10.14 10.75
CA VAL A 70 3.29 -10.77 9.65
C VAL A 70 3.13 -12.27 9.87
N ILE A 71 4.20 -12.99 10.22
CA ILE A 71 4.15 -14.45 10.42
C ILE A 71 3.25 -14.86 11.61
N PRO A 72 3.42 -14.34 12.84
CA PRO A 72 2.55 -14.73 13.95
C PRO A 72 1.08 -14.36 13.69
N LEU A 73 0.80 -13.18 13.10
CA LEU A 73 -0.56 -12.77 12.73
C LEU A 73 -1.16 -13.67 11.63
N TYR A 74 -0.37 -14.05 10.64
CA TYR A 74 -0.76 -15.01 9.61
C TYR A 74 -1.17 -16.35 10.21
N ASN A 75 -0.34 -16.91 11.10
CA ASN A 75 -0.63 -18.18 11.77
C ASN A 75 -1.90 -18.10 12.63
N ALA A 76 -2.10 -16.97 13.33
CA ALA A 76 -3.29 -16.74 14.14
C ALA A 76 -4.55 -16.64 13.27
N ALA A 77 -4.49 -15.89 12.16
CA ALA A 77 -5.59 -15.75 11.21
C ALA A 77 -5.93 -17.11 10.56
N ASP A 78 -4.95 -17.79 9.96
CA ASP A 78 -5.15 -19.08 9.28
C ASP A 78 -5.82 -20.12 10.21
N ALA A 79 -5.35 -20.22 11.46
CA ALA A 79 -5.90 -21.12 12.47
C ALA A 79 -7.34 -20.76 12.91
N ALA A 80 -7.76 -19.51 12.75
CA ALA A 80 -9.05 -19.00 13.20
C ALA A 80 -10.08 -18.83 12.07
N THR A 81 -9.75 -19.18 10.82
CA THR A 81 -10.56 -18.95 9.62
C THR A 81 -12.06 -19.21 9.82
N GLY A 82 -12.89 -18.23 9.45
CA GLY A 82 -14.36 -18.32 9.56
C GLY A 82 -14.93 -18.06 10.96
N THR A 83 -14.14 -17.51 11.88
CA THR A 83 -14.56 -17.13 13.24
C THR A 83 -14.35 -15.64 13.50
N ALA A 84 -14.87 -15.10 14.61
CA ALA A 84 -14.61 -13.70 14.98
C ALA A 84 -13.12 -13.43 15.31
N ALA A 85 -12.39 -14.44 15.78
CA ALA A 85 -10.95 -14.33 16.02
C ALA A 85 -10.15 -14.23 14.71
N TYR A 86 -10.70 -14.74 13.59
CA TYR A 86 -10.13 -14.50 12.27
C TYR A 86 -10.16 -13.01 11.95
N ASP A 87 -11.33 -12.38 12.05
CA ASP A 87 -11.50 -10.97 11.66
C ASP A 87 -10.50 -10.06 12.39
N GLU A 88 -10.35 -10.25 13.71
CA GLU A 88 -9.39 -9.49 14.52
C GLU A 88 -7.94 -9.73 14.07
N ALA A 89 -7.52 -11.00 13.92
CA ALA A 89 -6.15 -11.32 13.52
C ALA A 89 -5.85 -10.88 12.07
N ALA A 90 -6.82 -11.03 11.16
CA ALA A 90 -6.70 -10.71 9.76
C ALA A 90 -6.73 -9.18 9.52
N GLY A 91 -7.51 -8.41 10.28
CA GLY A 91 -7.45 -6.95 10.27
C GLY A 91 -6.07 -6.44 10.69
N LEU A 92 -5.52 -6.99 11.77
CA LEU A 92 -4.16 -6.68 12.23
C LEU A 92 -3.08 -7.15 11.25
N LEU A 93 -3.29 -8.29 10.58
CA LEU A 93 -2.41 -8.77 9.53
C LEU A 93 -2.38 -7.81 8.33
N ALA A 94 -3.53 -7.27 7.93
CA ALA A 94 -3.62 -6.26 6.89
C ALA A 94 -2.81 -5.00 7.27
N ASP A 95 -3.00 -4.50 8.49
CA ASP A 95 -2.24 -3.35 9.01
C ASP A 95 -0.73 -3.63 9.04
N ALA A 96 -0.34 -4.82 9.52
CA ALA A 96 1.06 -5.23 9.56
C ALA A 96 1.68 -5.24 8.16
N VAL A 97 1.00 -5.80 7.15
CA VAL A 97 1.51 -5.82 5.77
C VAL A 97 1.60 -4.41 5.17
N ILE A 98 0.57 -3.57 5.37
CA ILE A 98 0.59 -2.18 4.92
C ILE A 98 1.77 -1.44 5.54
N GLN A 99 1.96 -1.55 6.86
CA GLN A 99 3.05 -0.91 7.56
C GLN A 99 4.42 -1.49 7.16
N ALA A 100 4.54 -2.82 7.01
CA ALA A 100 5.77 -3.49 6.62
C ALA A 100 6.25 -3.07 5.22
N SER A 101 5.31 -2.90 4.28
CA SER A 101 5.61 -2.46 2.91
C SER A 101 6.25 -1.07 2.83
N GLY A 102 6.15 -0.26 3.90
CA GLY A 102 6.64 1.12 3.90
C GLY A 102 5.82 2.07 3.00
N ILE A 103 4.62 1.66 2.56
CA ILE A 103 3.80 2.52 1.68
C ILE A 103 3.39 3.82 2.35
N GLU A 104 3.09 3.82 3.66
CA GLU A 104 2.72 5.03 4.39
C GLU A 104 3.85 6.08 4.40
N PRO A 105 5.09 5.77 4.86
CA PRO A 105 6.19 6.72 4.78
C PRO A 105 6.57 7.08 3.33
N ALA A 106 6.40 6.15 2.38
CA ALA A 106 6.60 6.44 0.96
C ALA A 106 5.60 7.49 0.44
N ILE A 107 4.30 7.32 0.73
CA ILE A 107 3.27 8.32 0.40
C ILE A 107 3.62 9.66 1.04
N MET A 108 3.94 9.70 2.34
CA MET A 108 4.28 10.95 3.02
C MET A 108 5.49 11.65 2.39
N SER A 109 6.52 10.88 2.00
CA SER A 109 7.72 11.41 1.37
C SER A 109 7.44 11.91 -0.06
N ALA A 110 6.63 11.16 -0.81
CA ALA A 110 6.18 11.55 -2.14
C ALA A 110 5.41 12.88 -2.10
N VAL A 111 4.53 13.05 -1.12
CA VAL A 111 3.79 14.31 -0.92
C VAL A 111 4.74 15.46 -0.64
N ALA A 112 5.71 15.26 0.26
CA ALA A 112 6.65 16.32 0.65
C ALA A 112 7.56 16.75 -0.51
N THR A 113 7.72 15.88 -1.51
CA THR A 113 8.52 16.13 -2.72
C THR A 113 7.78 17.00 -3.72
N ILE A 114 6.46 16.87 -3.84
CA ILE A 114 5.68 17.58 -4.85
C ILE A 114 5.33 19.00 -4.38
N PRO A 115 5.75 20.06 -5.10
CA PRO A 115 5.37 21.42 -4.75
C PRO A 115 3.87 21.66 -4.95
N LEU A 116 3.20 22.14 -3.90
CA LEU A 116 1.74 22.33 -3.85
C LEU A 116 1.23 23.49 -4.70
N ASP A 117 2.12 24.29 -5.27
CA ASP A 117 1.78 25.40 -6.18
C ASP A 117 1.54 24.93 -7.63
N GLY A 118 1.63 23.62 -7.88
CA GLY A 118 1.41 23.01 -9.19
C GLY A 118 2.59 23.17 -10.14
N THR A 119 3.78 23.51 -9.62
CA THR A 119 5.01 23.68 -10.41
C THR A 119 5.87 22.42 -10.48
N ALA A 120 5.30 21.26 -10.16
CA ALA A 120 6.01 19.98 -10.14
C ALA A 120 6.81 19.74 -11.42
N THR A 121 8.11 19.55 -11.25
CA THR A 121 9.08 19.32 -12.30
C THR A 121 9.19 17.83 -12.63
N GLN A 122 9.89 17.51 -13.71
CA GLN A 122 10.20 16.11 -14.01
C GLN A 122 11.11 15.49 -12.95
N GLU A 123 12.03 16.25 -12.36
CA GLU A 123 12.91 15.79 -11.28
C GLU A 123 12.11 15.44 -10.01
N ASP A 124 11.08 16.23 -9.68
CA ASP A 124 10.18 15.92 -8.57
C ASP A 124 9.45 14.58 -8.80
N LEU A 125 8.96 14.36 -10.03
CA LEU A 125 8.30 13.10 -10.39
C LEU A 125 9.25 11.91 -10.34
N GLU A 126 10.46 12.05 -10.87
CA GLU A 126 11.50 11.01 -10.79
C GLU A 126 11.84 10.68 -9.33
N THR A 127 11.88 11.69 -8.45
CA THR A 127 12.10 11.49 -7.01
C THR A 127 10.93 10.76 -6.36
N VAL A 128 9.68 11.12 -6.69
CA VAL A 128 8.49 10.40 -6.20
C VAL A 128 8.49 8.93 -6.65
N MET A 129 8.88 8.65 -7.89
CA MET A 129 8.98 7.27 -8.37
C MET A 129 10.08 6.49 -7.67
N ALA A 130 11.23 7.11 -7.41
CA ALA A 130 12.29 6.50 -6.62
C ALA A 130 11.85 6.18 -5.18
N ILE A 131 11.00 7.03 -4.59
CA ILE A 131 10.40 6.78 -3.26
C ILE A 131 9.50 5.54 -3.32
N PHE A 132 8.60 5.43 -4.31
CA PHE A 132 7.71 4.28 -4.42
C PHE A 132 8.42 2.98 -4.81
N ALA A 133 9.55 3.06 -5.52
CA ALA A 133 10.39 1.90 -5.81
C ALA A 133 11.03 1.26 -4.55
N SER A 134 10.98 1.94 -3.39
CA SER A 134 11.42 1.37 -2.11
C SER A 134 10.34 0.57 -1.38
N VAL A 135 9.09 0.64 -1.86
CA VAL A 135 7.98 -0.20 -1.38
C VAL A 135 8.18 -1.58 -2.00
N ASP A 136 8.30 -2.59 -1.15
CA ASP A 136 8.62 -3.97 -1.54
C ASP A 136 7.79 -4.92 -0.68
N LEU A 137 7.42 -6.07 -1.24
CA LEU A 137 6.75 -7.14 -0.52
C LEU A 137 7.62 -8.40 -0.52
N ASN A 138 7.86 -8.95 0.67
CA ASN A 138 8.46 -10.27 0.77
C ASN A 138 7.41 -11.40 0.60
N ALA A 139 7.91 -12.62 0.44
CA ALA A 139 7.06 -13.79 0.20
C ALA A 139 6.04 -14.07 1.32
N ASN A 140 6.34 -13.73 2.59
CA ASN A 140 5.40 -13.93 3.70
C ASN A 140 4.26 -12.92 3.64
N GLU A 141 4.55 -11.67 3.26
CA GLU A 141 3.53 -10.64 3.08
C GLU A 141 2.61 -10.97 1.90
N ILE A 142 3.16 -11.46 0.78
CA ILE A 142 2.35 -11.94 -0.35
C ILE A 142 1.44 -13.11 0.08
N ALA A 143 1.96 -14.06 0.85
CA ALA A 143 1.15 -15.17 1.37
C ALA A 143 0.04 -14.68 2.32
N ALA A 144 0.32 -13.68 3.14
CA ALA A 144 -0.67 -13.03 3.98
C ALA A 144 -1.77 -12.33 3.17
N LEU A 145 -1.40 -11.56 2.16
CA LEU A 145 -2.37 -10.92 1.27
C LEU A 145 -3.22 -11.94 0.50
N THR A 146 -2.65 -13.11 0.16
CA THR A 146 -3.39 -14.20 -0.49
C THR A 146 -4.46 -14.81 0.45
N LEU A 147 -4.14 -14.94 1.74
CA LEU A 147 -5.11 -15.36 2.76
C LEU A 147 -6.25 -14.34 2.89
N LEU A 148 -5.89 -13.05 2.97
CA LEU A 148 -6.86 -11.94 3.06
C LEU A 148 -7.73 -11.83 1.81
N GLU A 149 -7.18 -12.06 0.61
CA GLU A 149 -7.97 -12.09 -0.63
C GLU A 149 -9.02 -13.22 -0.59
N SER A 150 -8.61 -14.40 -0.12
CA SER A 150 -9.47 -15.59 -0.08
C SER A 150 -10.57 -15.47 0.98
N ASN A 151 -10.31 -14.77 2.07
CA ASN A 151 -11.24 -14.57 3.18
C ASN A 151 -11.14 -13.13 3.70
N PRO A 152 -11.70 -12.11 3.04
CA PRO A 152 -11.60 -10.74 3.54
C PRO A 152 -12.21 -10.61 4.94
N PRO A 153 -11.51 -10.01 5.94
CA PRO A 153 -12.08 -9.88 7.27
C PRO A 153 -13.26 -8.91 7.27
N SER A 154 -14.25 -9.17 8.14
CA SER A 154 -15.52 -8.43 8.12
C SER A 154 -15.40 -6.95 8.48
N ASP A 155 -14.30 -6.56 9.13
CA ASP A 155 -13.96 -5.21 9.55
C ASP A 155 -12.90 -4.54 8.66
N ILE A 156 -12.49 -5.16 7.55
CA ILE A 156 -11.56 -4.52 6.60
C ILE A 156 -12.16 -3.21 6.09
N THR A 157 -11.35 -2.16 6.15
CA THR A 157 -11.74 -0.84 5.65
C THR A 157 -11.48 -0.71 4.16
N ALA A 158 -12.17 0.23 3.53
CA ALA A 158 -11.91 0.55 2.13
C ALA A 158 -10.49 1.08 1.96
N GLU A 159 -10.02 1.90 2.92
CA GLU A 159 -8.69 2.48 2.95
C GLU A 159 -7.60 1.41 3.00
N GLN A 160 -7.73 0.40 3.88
CA GLN A 160 -6.82 -0.75 3.91
C GLN A 160 -6.84 -1.52 2.59
N SER A 161 -8.04 -1.78 2.03
CA SER A 161 -8.17 -2.49 0.76
C SER A 161 -7.46 -1.76 -0.38
N TYR A 162 -7.63 -0.44 -0.48
CA TYR A 162 -6.92 0.36 -1.49
C TYR A 162 -5.42 0.45 -1.22
N ALA A 163 -4.99 0.56 0.05
CA ALA A 163 -3.57 0.56 0.38
C ALA A 163 -2.89 -0.75 -0.04
N ILE A 164 -3.50 -1.89 0.25
CA ILE A 164 -3.04 -3.21 -0.21
C ILE A 164 -2.96 -3.26 -1.75
N ALA A 165 -3.99 -2.77 -2.45
CA ALA A 165 -3.98 -2.75 -3.90
C ALA A 165 -2.85 -1.87 -4.49
N VAL A 166 -2.54 -0.72 -3.87
CA VAL A 166 -1.40 0.12 -4.28
C VAL A 166 -0.09 -0.64 -4.09
N VAL A 167 0.10 -1.26 -2.93
CA VAL A 167 1.33 -2.00 -2.61
C VAL A 167 1.54 -3.14 -3.59
N LEU A 168 0.50 -3.93 -3.87
CA LEU A 168 0.55 -5.01 -4.86
C LEU A 168 0.86 -4.49 -6.28
N LEU A 169 0.30 -3.34 -6.67
CA LEU A 169 0.60 -2.74 -7.98
C LEU A 169 2.05 -2.26 -8.08
N LEU A 170 2.59 -1.69 -7.00
CA LEU A 170 4.00 -1.30 -6.93
C LEU A 170 4.92 -2.53 -6.96
N GLU A 171 4.54 -3.61 -6.29
CA GLU A 171 5.26 -4.89 -6.34
C GLU A 171 5.30 -5.47 -7.76
N ILE A 172 4.18 -5.47 -8.48
CA ILE A 172 4.13 -5.85 -9.91
C ILE A 172 5.07 -4.95 -10.71
N ALA A 173 5.03 -3.64 -10.45
CA ALA A 173 5.84 -2.70 -11.19
C ALA A 173 7.34 -2.90 -11.00
N ASN A 174 7.76 -3.21 -9.77
CA ASN A 174 9.15 -3.52 -9.44
C ASN A 174 9.64 -4.83 -10.06
N ASN A 175 8.73 -5.79 -10.26
CA ASN A 175 9.06 -7.12 -10.78
C ASN A 175 9.04 -7.25 -12.30
N ILE A 176 8.46 -6.29 -13.03
CA ILE A 176 8.42 -6.31 -14.50
C ILE A 176 9.68 -5.62 -15.07
N PRO A 177 10.58 -6.36 -15.75
CA PRO A 177 11.80 -5.76 -16.29
C PRO A 177 11.48 -4.72 -17.36
N GLY A 178 12.00 -3.50 -17.17
CA GLY A 178 11.82 -2.41 -18.12
C GLY A 178 10.51 -1.64 -17.95
N LEU A 179 9.71 -1.95 -16.92
CA LEU A 179 8.63 -1.06 -16.52
C LEU A 179 9.20 0.15 -15.79
N ASP A 180 9.07 1.32 -16.40
CA ASP A 180 9.35 2.62 -15.80
C ASP A 180 8.03 3.33 -15.44
N LEU A 181 7.73 3.48 -14.15
CA LEU A 181 6.52 4.20 -13.70
C LEU A 181 6.59 5.72 -13.96
N SER A 182 7.80 6.27 -14.20
CA SER A 182 7.97 7.68 -14.56
C SER A 182 7.59 7.97 -16.03
N ASP A 183 7.56 6.93 -16.87
CA ASP A 183 7.09 7.00 -18.24
C ASP A 183 5.68 6.39 -18.37
N PRO A 184 4.62 7.22 -18.53
CA PRO A 184 3.27 6.69 -18.74
C PRO A 184 3.16 5.75 -19.95
N GLN A 185 4.03 5.89 -20.96
CA GLN A 185 4.03 4.99 -22.12
C GLN A 185 4.46 3.57 -21.74
N SER A 186 5.36 3.45 -20.77
CA SER A 186 5.84 2.15 -20.28
C SER A 186 4.73 1.29 -19.69
N LEU A 187 3.72 1.88 -19.03
CA LEU A 187 2.54 1.14 -18.55
C LEU A 187 1.77 0.48 -19.70
N PHE A 188 1.63 1.18 -20.84
CA PHE A 188 0.97 0.64 -22.03
C PHE A 188 1.84 -0.40 -22.74
N ASP A 189 3.14 -0.13 -22.87
CA ASP A 189 4.08 -1.02 -23.54
C ASP A 189 4.24 -2.36 -22.79
N ASN A 190 4.06 -2.34 -21.47
CA ASN A 190 4.16 -3.52 -20.59
C ASN A 190 2.79 -4.06 -20.13
N GLN A 191 1.67 -3.58 -20.69
CA GLN A 191 0.32 -3.98 -20.30
C GLN A 191 0.15 -5.51 -20.24
N ALA A 192 0.61 -6.22 -21.29
CA ALA A 192 0.50 -7.67 -21.35
C ALA A 192 1.30 -8.39 -20.25
N ALA A 193 2.41 -7.81 -19.79
CA ALA A 193 3.18 -8.35 -18.67
C ALA A 193 2.47 -8.08 -17.34
N ILE A 194 1.93 -6.86 -17.16
CA ILE A 194 1.15 -6.47 -15.97
C ILE A 194 -0.06 -7.39 -15.80
N SER A 195 -0.90 -7.54 -16.83
CA SER A 195 -2.12 -8.35 -16.74
C SER A 195 -1.84 -9.87 -16.64
N ALA A 196 -0.63 -10.31 -16.99
CA ALA A 196 -0.22 -11.71 -16.85
C ALA A 196 0.42 -12.01 -15.48
N ASP A 197 0.71 -10.98 -14.67
CA ASP A 197 1.29 -11.15 -13.35
C ASP A 197 0.28 -11.80 -12.38
N PRO A 198 0.67 -12.84 -11.60
CA PRO A 198 -0.22 -13.48 -10.63
C PRO A 198 -0.80 -12.51 -9.58
N LEU A 199 -0.09 -11.45 -9.23
CA LEU A 199 -0.55 -10.46 -8.24
C LEU A 199 -1.61 -9.53 -8.82
N TYR A 200 -1.72 -9.42 -10.15
CA TYR A 200 -2.67 -8.50 -10.79
C TYR A 200 -4.13 -8.85 -10.46
N SER A 201 -4.48 -10.13 -10.37
CA SER A 201 -5.83 -10.51 -9.93
C SER A 201 -6.10 -10.04 -8.50
N MET A 202 -5.12 -10.17 -7.59
CA MET A 202 -5.25 -9.70 -6.21
C MET A 202 -5.49 -8.19 -6.16
N VAL A 203 -4.77 -7.40 -6.97
CA VAL A 203 -4.99 -5.95 -7.11
C VAL A 203 -6.45 -5.67 -7.45
N THR A 204 -7.00 -6.33 -8.48
CA THR A 204 -8.39 -6.11 -8.89
C THR A 204 -9.40 -6.55 -7.81
N THR A 205 -9.12 -7.63 -7.08
CA THR A 205 -9.96 -8.10 -5.97
C THR A 205 -10.02 -7.06 -4.86
N PHE A 206 -8.87 -6.54 -4.42
CA PHE A 206 -8.82 -5.53 -3.34
C PHE A 206 -9.40 -4.17 -3.76
N VAL A 207 -9.22 -3.74 -5.01
CA VAL A 207 -9.91 -2.53 -5.52
C VAL A 207 -11.43 -2.73 -5.53
N THR A 208 -11.90 -3.89 -5.99
CA THR A 208 -13.33 -4.21 -6.01
C THR A 208 -13.90 -4.26 -4.59
N LEU A 209 -13.18 -4.90 -3.66
CA LEU A 209 -13.54 -4.95 -2.24
C LEU A 209 -13.65 -3.54 -1.65
N GLY A 210 -12.61 -2.72 -1.81
CA GLY A 210 -12.61 -1.33 -1.35
C GLY A 210 -13.78 -0.51 -1.90
N SER A 211 -14.14 -0.71 -3.18
CA SER A 211 -15.28 -0.04 -3.80
C SER A 211 -16.63 -0.48 -3.22
N SER A 212 -16.76 -1.78 -2.89
CA SER A 212 -17.99 -2.37 -2.35
C SER A 212 -18.30 -1.90 -0.93
N LEU A 213 -17.26 -1.52 -0.17
CA LEU A 213 -17.37 -0.99 1.19
C LEU A 213 -17.89 0.45 1.25
N GLY A 214 -18.19 1.06 0.09
CA GLY A 214 -18.96 2.30 0.01
C GLY A 214 -18.20 3.58 0.36
N SER A 215 -16.87 3.50 0.55
CA SER A 215 -16.02 4.69 0.66
C SER A 215 -15.72 5.21 -0.74
N THR A 216 -16.18 6.42 -1.06
CA THR A 216 -15.68 7.18 -2.21
C THR A 216 -14.28 7.69 -1.87
N SER A 217 -13.32 6.77 -1.79
CA SER A 217 -11.92 7.13 -1.65
C SER A 217 -11.43 7.72 -2.97
N THR A 218 -10.79 8.88 -2.88
CA THR A 218 -10.10 9.48 -4.04
C THR A 218 -9.12 8.46 -4.62
N ILE A 219 -8.31 7.83 -3.76
CA ILE A 219 -7.33 6.78 -4.13
C ILE A 219 -8.04 5.63 -4.85
N GLY A 220 -9.18 5.18 -4.33
CA GLY A 220 -9.96 4.11 -4.94
C GLY A 220 -10.44 4.43 -6.35
N GLY A 221 -10.97 5.64 -6.58
CA GLY A 221 -11.39 6.07 -7.92
C GLY A 221 -10.23 6.10 -8.92
N LEU A 222 -9.05 6.50 -8.47
CA LEU A 222 -7.86 6.60 -9.32
C LEU A 222 -7.25 5.24 -9.62
N LEU A 223 -7.27 4.31 -8.65
CA LEU A 223 -6.89 2.93 -8.89
C LEU A 223 -7.84 2.27 -9.89
N ALA A 224 -9.15 2.53 -9.76
CA ALA A 224 -10.13 2.03 -10.73
C ALA A 224 -9.89 2.60 -12.13
N ASP A 225 -9.61 3.91 -12.25
CA ASP A 225 -9.26 4.55 -13.52
C ASP A 225 -7.94 4.00 -14.10
N ALA A 226 -6.95 3.72 -13.25
CA ALA A 226 -5.68 3.14 -13.66
C ALA A 226 -5.85 1.70 -14.16
N ILE A 227 -6.62 0.88 -13.45
CA ILE A 227 -6.98 -0.49 -13.87
C ILE A 227 -7.75 -0.44 -15.18
N ASP A 228 -8.74 0.45 -15.33
CA ASP A 228 -9.48 0.59 -16.59
C ASP A 228 -8.57 1.02 -17.75
N ALA A 229 -7.61 1.91 -17.52
CA ALA A 229 -6.63 2.29 -18.52
C ALA A 229 -5.69 1.13 -18.92
N ILE A 230 -5.35 0.27 -17.95
CA ILE A 230 -4.58 -0.95 -18.18
C ILE A 230 -5.42 -1.97 -18.94
N ASP A 231 -6.69 -2.18 -18.60
CA ASP A 231 -7.53 -3.20 -19.25
C ASP A 231 -8.05 -2.75 -20.63
N ASN A 232 -8.29 -1.45 -20.80
CA ASN A 232 -8.91 -0.85 -21.97
C ASN A 232 -8.04 0.31 -22.54
N PRO A 233 -6.84 0.02 -23.09
CA PRO A 233 -5.96 1.06 -23.62
C PRO A 233 -6.66 1.78 -24.78
N THR A 234 -6.95 3.08 -24.58
CA THR A 234 -7.48 3.90 -25.66
C THR A 234 -6.34 4.34 -26.59
N PRO A 235 -6.45 4.11 -27.92
CA PRO A 235 -5.42 4.48 -28.89
C PRO A 235 -5.31 6.00 -29.12
#